data_AF-A0A7C7X017-F1
#
_entry.id   AF-A0A7C7X017-F1
#
_cell.length_a   1.000
_cell.length_b   1.000
_cell.length_c   1.000
_cell.angle_alpha   90.00
_cell.angle_beta   90.00
_cell.angle_gamma   90.00
#
_symmetry.space_group_name_H-M   'P 1'
#
loop_
_entity.id
_entity.type
_entity.pdbx_description
1 polymer ?
#
loop_
_entity_poly.entity_id
_entity_poly.type
_entity_poly.pdbx_seq_one_letter_code
_entity_poly.pdbx_strand_id
1 'polypeptide(L)'
;MSKSVYITIDDTPSANSDMMIDFLADHDIQATIFCRGDGLERFPDAAIRAVQKGQILANHNYSHTPAGELSYEQAVAEIMHTESLLDDTYERAGVNRNGKYFRFPYIDRGDGDRLERRFTDIANAVERGENLALGGNNKTERIQKYLRDNGFTQPYRNVTHPLYQHAIAKDYIDSLFTFSSCDWMMTERHKGQWQYKTIEDLKFKIDEDAYLQKEGSVSVALFHDQAEIIDVSIHLIEHMVDTGFTFLRL
;
A
#
# COMPACT_ATOMS: atom_id res chain seq x y z
N MET A 1 0.48 -10.26 -23.87
CA MET A 1 0.13 -8.97 -23.23
C MET A 1 1.24 -8.76 -22.20
N SER A 2 1.11 -8.00 -21.13
CA SER A 2 2.10 -8.06 -20.04
C SER A 2 1.38 -8.14 -18.71
N LYS A 3 2.01 -8.78 -17.72
CA LYS A 3 1.58 -8.72 -16.31
C LYS A 3 2.09 -7.41 -15.71
N SER A 4 1.18 -6.50 -15.43
CA SER A 4 1.50 -5.12 -15.02
C SER A 4 1.21 -4.89 -13.54
N VAL A 5 2.01 -4.06 -12.88
CA VAL A 5 1.93 -3.86 -11.44
C VAL A 5 2.23 -2.41 -11.04
N TYR A 6 1.40 -1.86 -10.14
CA TYR A 6 1.77 -0.69 -9.34
C TYR A 6 2.45 -1.18 -8.05
N ILE A 7 3.65 -0.68 -7.78
CA ILE A 7 4.37 -0.97 -6.54
C ILE A 7 3.91 0.00 -5.46
N THR A 8 3.63 -0.54 -4.28
CA THR A 8 3.26 0.25 -3.11
C THR A 8 4.10 -0.16 -1.91
N ILE A 9 4.61 0.83 -1.19
CA ILE A 9 5.40 0.65 0.03
C ILE A 9 4.63 1.28 1.19
N ASP A 10 4.24 0.49 2.19
CA ASP A 10 3.59 1.00 3.41
C ASP A 10 4.62 1.15 4.55
N ASP A 11 4.23 1.85 5.62
CA ASP A 11 5.02 2.10 6.83
C ASP A 11 6.28 2.97 6.70
N THR A 12 6.40 3.67 5.58
CA THR A 12 7.50 4.59 5.25
C THR A 12 7.21 6.01 5.81
N PRO A 13 8.17 6.94 5.90
CA PRO A 13 9.61 6.70 5.89
C PRO A 13 10.14 6.05 7.18
N SER A 14 11.27 5.40 7.02
CA SER A 14 12.02 4.63 7.99
C SER A 14 13.50 4.99 7.90
N ALA A 15 14.33 4.42 8.78
CA ALA A 15 15.77 4.61 8.74
C ALA A 15 16.44 4.07 7.45
N ASN A 16 15.75 3.22 6.69
CA ASN A 16 16.27 2.59 5.47
C ASN A 16 15.51 2.98 4.20
N SER A 17 14.61 3.98 4.28
CA SER A 17 13.86 4.42 3.10
C SER A 17 14.79 4.79 1.94
N ASP A 18 15.93 5.39 2.23
CA ASP A 18 16.92 5.75 1.21
C ASP A 18 17.39 4.54 0.37
N MET A 19 17.54 3.36 0.99
CA MET A 19 17.90 2.12 0.28
C MET A 19 16.80 1.69 -0.68
N MET A 20 15.54 1.71 -0.23
CA MET A 20 14.39 1.40 -1.08
C MET A 20 14.26 2.42 -2.22
N ILE A 21 14.38 3.72 -1.91
CA ILE A 21 14.25 4.81 -2.88
C ILE A 21 15.32 4.72 -3.96
N ASP A 22 16.58 4.46 -3.59
CA ASP A 22 17.66 4.31 -4.57
C ASP A 22 17.45 3.08 -5.45
N PHE A 23 17.11 1.94 -4.85
CA PHE A 23 16.81 0.72 -5.61
C PHE A 23 15.69 0.94 -6.63
N LEU A 24 14.56 1.55 -6.21
CA LEU A 24 13.44 1.85 -7.10
C LEU A 24 13.85 2.80 -8.22
N ALA A 25 14.61 3.86 -7.91
CA ALA A 25 15.08 4.83 -8.89
C ALA A 25 16.05 4.21 -9.91
N ASP A 26 16.97 3.35 -9.46
CA ASP A 26 17.94 2.67 -10.32
C ASP A 26 17.27 1.71 -11.31
N HIS A 27 16.08 1.22 -10.98
CA HIS A 27 15.26 0.34 -11.83
C HIS A 27 14.17 1.09 -12.61
N ASP A 28 14.13 2.43 -12.55
CA ASP A 28 13.06 3.28 -13.12
C ASP A 28 11.63 2.88 -12.66
N ILE A 29 11.53 2.40 -11.42
CA ILE A 29 10.26 2.02 -10.81
C ILE A 29 9.72 3.21 -10.01
N GLN A 30 8.51 3.65 -10.36
CA GLN A 30 7.74 4.56 -9.53
C GLN A 30 6.83 3.75 -8.61
N ALA A 31 6.95 3.98 -7.31
CA ALA A 31 6.09 3.43 -6.27
C ALA A 31 5.17 4.52 -5.69
N THR A 32 4.02 4.06 -5.18
CA THR A 32 3.20 4.84 -4.26
C THR A 32 3.58 4.47 -2.83
N ILE A 33 4.15 5.41 -2.09
CA ILE A 33 4.66 5.22 -0.74
C ILE A 33 3.63 5.77 0.25
N PHE A 34 2.99 4.89 1.02
CA PHE A 34 2.01 5.25 2.04
C PHE A 34 2.74 5.59 3.34
N CYS A 35 2.82 6.90 3.61
CA CYS A 35 3.61 7.44 4.69
C CYS A 35 2.83 7.53 6.01
N ARG A 36 3.47 7.09 7.09
CA ARG A 36 3.04 7.41 8.44
C ARG A 36 3.45 8.84 8.79
N GLY A 37 2.57 9.56 9.47
CA GLY A 37 2.86 10.92 9.93
C GLY A 37 4.04 10.99 10.88
N ASP A 38 4.12 10.08 11.86
CA ASP A 38 5.26 10.01 12.78
C ASP A 38 6.58 9.63 12.08
N GLY A 39 6.51 8.89 10.99
CA GLY A 39 7.64 8.63 10.09
C GLY A 39 8.13 9.90 9.40
N LEU A 40 7.21 10.68 8.81
CA LEU A 40 7.53 11.93 8.11
C LEU A 40 8.25 12.94 9.02
N GLU A 41 7.86 13.03 10.30
CA GLU A 41 8.57 13.90 11.26
C GLU A 41 9.97 13.40 11.60
N ARG A 42 10.14 12.07 11.70
CA ARG A 42 11.41 11.44 12.10
C ARG A 42 12.43 11.38 10.97
N PHE A 43 11.97 11.24 9.73
CA PHE A 43 12.80 11.05 8.54
C PHE A 43 12.38 11.99 7.39
N PRO A 44 12.32 13.32 7.61
CA PRO A 44 11.81 14.26 6.62
C PRO A 44 12.68 14.31 5.36
N ASP A 45 14.01 14.19 5.51
CA ASP A 45 14.94 14.26 4.37
C ASP A 45 14.77 13.07 3.42
N ALA A 46 14.50 11.88 3.95
CA ALA A 46 14.20 10.69 3.15
C ALA A 46 12.90 10.86 2.37
N ALA A 47 11.86 11.43 2.98
CA ALA A 47 10.59 11.71 2.32
C ALA A 47 10.75 12.75 1.19
N ILE A 48 11.49 13.84 1.44
CA ILE A 48 11.80 14.86 0.43
C ILE A 48 12.55 14.22 -0.75
N ARG A 49 13.56 13.40 -0.46
CA ARG A 49 14.35 12.70 -1.47
C ARG A 49 13.49 11.72 -2.28
N ALA A 50 12.57 10.99 -1.65
CA ALA A 50 11.63 10.11 -2.36
C ALA A 50 10.85 10.88 -3.43
N VAL A 51 10.29 12.03 -3.07
CA VAL A 51 9.57 12.92 -4.00
C VAL A 51 10.50 13.42 -5.11
N GLN A 52 11.70 13.87 -4.78
CA GLN A 52 12.69 14.34 -5.77
C GLN A 52 13.14 13.24 -6.73
N LYS A 53 13.12 11.98 -6.30
CA LYS A 53 13.40 10.78 -7.10
C LYS A 53 12.18 10.29 -7.89
N GLY A 54 11.06 11.01 -7.85
CA GLY A 54 9.87 10.74 -8.64
C GLY A 54 8.92 9.72 -8.02
N GLN A 55 9.08 9.36 -6.75
CA GLN A 55 8.15 8.53 -6.00
C GLN A 55 6.90 9.34 -5.61
N ILE A 56 5.77 8.67 -5.41
CA ILE A 56 4.51 9.32 -5.02
C ILE A 56 4.25 9.06 -3.55
N LEU A 57 4.34 10.09 -2.71
CA LEU A 57 3.95 9.96 -1.31
C LEU A 57 2.44 10.10 -1.11
N ALA A 58 1.88 9.21 -0.29
CA ALA A 58 0.48 9.06 0.06
C ALA A 58 0.32 8.95 1.58
N ASN A 59 -0.91 9.04 2.09
CA ASN A 59 -1.20 9.11 3.52
C ASN A 59 -1.52 7.71 4.10
N HIS A 60 -0.87 7.35 5.21
CA HIS A 60 -1.07 6.10 5.93
C HIS A 60 -1.49 6.30 7.39
N ASN A 61 -2.19 7.41 7.68
CA ASN A 61 -2.46 7.95 9.02
C ASN A 61 -1.19 8.34 9.79
N TYR A 62 -1.34 8.78 11.04
CA TYR A 62 -0.23 9.36 11.79
C TYR A 62 0.55 8.31 12.58
N SER A 63 -0.17 7.51 13.38
CA SER A 63 0.41 6.65 14.41
C SER A 63 0.45 5.16 14.03
N HIS A 64 -0.09 4.80 12.87
CA HIS A 64 -0.35 3.43 12.46
C HIS A 64 -1.37 2.70 13.36
N THR A 65 -2.22 3.44 14.10
CA THR A 65 -3.31 2.83 14.89
C THR A 65 -4.43 2.34 13.95
N PRO A 66 -4.98 1.13 14.13
CA PRO A 66 -6.14 0.67 13.36
C PRO A 66 -7.32 1.64 13.52
N ALA A 67 -7.97 2.03 12.43
CA ALA A 67 -9.05 3.02 12.52
C ALA A 67 -10.25 2.51 13.33
N GLY A 68 -10.43 1.19 13.47
CA GLY A 68 -11.42 0.56 14.33
C GLY A 68 -11.26 0.94 15.80
N GLU A 69 -10.01 1.13 16.26
CA GLU A 69 -9.66 1.49 17.65
C GLU A 69 -9.76 2.99 17.92
N LEU A 70 -9.82 3.83 16.88
CA LEU A 70 -9.95 5.28 16.99
C LEU A 70 -11.42 5.73 16.99
N SER A 71 -11.73 6.86 17.63
CA SER A 71 -12.95 7.59 17.32
C SER A 71 -12.89 8.13 15.88
N TYR A 72 -14.04 8.52 15.30
CA TYR A 72 -14.05 9.19 14.00
C TYR A 72 -13.18 10.45 14.01
N GLU A 73 -13.30 11.25 15.07
CA GLU A 73 -12.60 12.52 15.22
C GLU A 73 -11.09 12.30 15.35
N GLN A 74 -10.65 11.24 16.05
CA GLN A 74 -9.24 10.84 16.11
C GLN A 74 -8.73 10.38 14.75
N ALA A 75 -9.47 9.51 14.04
CA ALA A 75 -9.07 9.03 12.71
C ALA A 75 -8.92 10.19 11.71
N VAL A 76 -9.85 11.14 11.69
CA VAL A 76 -9.77 12.34 10.86
C VAL A 76 -8.59 13.22 11.26
N ALA A 77 -8.34 13.41 12.56
CA ALA A 77 -7.21 14.20 13.04
C ALA A 77 -5.87 13.60 12.59
N GLU A 78 -5.72 12.27 12.64
CA GLU A 78 -4.52 11.61 12.13
C GLU A 78 -4.34 11.79 10.62
N ILE A 79 -5.41 11.62 9.84
CA ILE A 79 -5.37 11.84 8.38
C ILE A 79 -4.97 13.29 8.07
N MET A 80 -5.60 14.27 8.73
CA MET A 80 -5.31 15.70 8.56
C MET A 80 -3.85 16.03 8.89
N HIS A 81 -3.34 15.50 9.99
CA HIS A 81 -1.99 15.80 10.44
C HIS A 81 -0.95 15.24 9.47
N THR A 82 -1.08 13.96 9.10
CA THR A 82 -0.20 13.34 8.09
C THR A 82 -0.30 14.06 6.76
N GLU A 83 -1.49 14.55 6.39
CA GLU A 83 -1.66 15.28 5.14
C GLU A 83 -0.95 16.63 5.11
N SER A 84 -0.94 17.35 6.24
CA SER A 84 -0.16 18.58 6.40
C SER A 84 1.34 18.33 6.27
N LEU A 85 1.85 17.20 6.81
CA LEU A 85 3.26 16.83 6.72
C LEU A 85 3.64 16.45 5.28
N LEU A 86 2.74 15.79 4.54
CA LEU A 86 2.95 15.51 3.13
C LEU A 86 2.98 16.80 2.31
N ASP A 87 2.07 17.75 2.55
CA ASP A 87 2.07 19.04 1.85
C ASP A 87 3.40 19.81 2.10
N ASP A 88 3.90 19.87 3.35
CA ASP A 88 5.23 20.42 3.67
C ASP A 88 6.37 19.69 2.93
N THR A 89 6.30 18.35 2.86
CA THR A 89 7.31 17.54 2.18
C THR A 89 7.40 17.87 0.70
N TYR A 90 6.26 17.94 -0.01
CA TYR A 90 6.23 18.30 -1.43
C TYR A 90 6.67 19.75 -1.67
N GLU A 91 6.27 20.69 -0.80
CA GLU A 91 6.73 22.09 -0.86
C GLU A 91 8.26 22.18 -0.73
N ARG A 92 8.84 21.54 0.28
CA ARG A 92 10.30 21.51 0.52
C ARG A 92 11.06 20.78 -0.58
N ALA A 93 10.45 19.77 -1.20
CA ALA A 93 11.02 19.09 -2.36
C ALA A 93 11.00 19.95 -3.63
N GLY A 94 10.18 21.00 -3.69
CA GLY A 94 9.97 21.81 -4.88
C GLY A 94 9.22 21.07 -5.99
N VAL A 95 8.36 20.09 -5.63
CA VAL A 95 7.66 19.21 -6.57
C VAL A 95 6.15 19.37 -6.36
N ASN A 96 5.41 19.52 -7.46
CA ASN A 96 3.95 19.57 -7.41
C ASN A 96 3.38 18.21 -7.06
N ARG A 97 2.44 18.18 -6.10
CA ARG A 97 1.75 16.97 -5.69
C ARG A 97 0.62 16.62 -6.68
N ASN A 98 0.65 15.40 -7.22
CA ASN A 98 -0.27 14.94 -8.27
C ASN A 98 -1.61 14.39 -7.77
N GLY A 99 -1.81 14.31 -6.45
CA GLY A 99 -3.07 13.86 -5.86
C GLY A 99 -2.96 13.55 -4.37
N LYS A 100 -4.12 13.34 -3.76
CA LYS A 100 -4.25 12.87 -2.37
C LYS A 100 -4.73 11.43 -2.39
N TYR A 101 -3.91 10.53 -1.86
CA TYR A 101 -4.18 9.10 -1.80
C TYR A 101 -4.04 8.63 -0.36
N PHE A 102 -4.84 7.65 0.04
CA PHE A 102 -4.88 7.18 1.42
C PHE A 102 -5.05 5.67 1.48
N ARG A 103 -4.37 5.01 2.42
CA ARG A 103 -4.57 3.60 2.76
C ARG A 103 -4.64 3.48 4.27
N PHE A 104 -5.62 2.72 4.77
CA PHE A 104 -5.72 2.45 6.21
C PHE A 104 -4.62 1.48 6.66
N PRO A 105 -3.98 1.72 7.81
CA PRO A 105 -3.26 0.67 8.52
C PRO A 105 -4.13 -0.53 8.75
N TYR A 106 -3.53 -1.69 8.56
CA TYR A 106 -4.18 -2.99 8.67
C TYR A 106 -5.34 -3.27 7.71
N ILE A 107 -5.60 -2.34 6.78
CA ILE A 107 -6.85 -2.23 6.03
C ILE A 107 -8.06 -2.29 6.98
N ASP A 108 -7.92 -1.78 8.20
CA ASP A 108 -9.04 -1.57 9.13
C ASP A 108 -9.66 -0.21 8.82
N ARG A 109 -10.87 -0.25 8.29
CA ARG A 109 -11.53 0.92 7.68
C ARG A 109 -12.44 1.64 8.68
N GLY A 110 -12.24 1.39 9.97
CA GLY A 110 -13.05 1.96 11.05
C GLY A 110 -14.10 1.01 11.61
N ASP A 111 -14.16 -0.22 11.14
CA ASP A 111 -15.09 -1.23 11.63
C ASP A 111 -14.43 -2.26 12.55
N GLY A 112 -13.11 -2.21 12.73
CA GLY A 112 -12.37 -3.20 13.49
C GLY A 112 -12.10 -4.48 12.71
N ASP A 113 -12.54 -4.57 11.45
CA ASP A 113 -12.22 -5.69 10.58
C ASP A 113 -10.88 -5.45 9.89
N ARG A 114 -9.88 -6.22 10.28
CA ARG A 114 -8.55 -6.18 9.66
C ARG A 114 -8.58 -6.98 8.37
N LEU A 115 -9.10 -6.37 7.31
CA LEU A 115 -9.37 -7.02 6.02
C LEU A 115 -8.14 -7.73 5.42
N GLU A 116 -6.94 -7.22 5.69
CA GLU A 116 -5.68 -7.86 5.33
C GLU A 116 -5.56 -9.34 5.76
N ARG A 117 -6.21 -9.74 6.86
CA ARG A 117 -6.13 -11.08 7.43
C ARG A 117 -6.98 -12.11 6.69
N ARG A 118 -7.96 -11.63 5.92
CA ARG A 118 -8.92 -12.46 5.17
C ARG A 118 -8.96 -12.07 3.69
N PHE A 119 -7.90 -11.39 3.23
CA PHE A 119 -7.83 -10.84 1.88
C PHE A 119 -8.00 -11.93 0.81
N THR A 120 -7.31 -13.06 0.98
CA THR A 120 -7.42 -14.23 0.10
C THR A 120 -8.83 -14.83 0.10
N ASP A 121 -9.49 -14.90 1.26
CA ASP A 121 -10.85 -15.43 1.37
C ASP A 121 -11.85 -14.54 0.62
N ILE A 122 -11.69 -13.21 0.74
CA ILE A 122 -12.48 -12.22 0.02
C ILE A 122 -12.28 -12.37 -1.49
N ALA A 123 -11.03 -12.44 -1.95
CA ALA A 123 -10.72 -12.61 -3.37
C ALA A 123 -11.37 -13.88 -3.95
N ASN A 124 -11.22 -15.01 -3.25
CA ASN A 124 -11.81 -16.29 -3.65
C ASN A 124 -13.34 -16.27 -3.63
N ALA A 125 -13.95 -15.58 -2.67
CA ALA A 125 -15.41 -15.42 -2.60
C ALA A 125 -15.94 -14.61 -3.78
N VAL A 126 -15.28 -13.48 -4.11
CA VAL A 126 -15.66 -12.65 -5.27
C VAL A 126 -15.58 -13.46 -6.57
N GLU A 127 -14.58 -14.34 -6.75
CA GLU A 127 -14.52 -15.23 -7.93
C GLU A 127 -15.69 -16.19 -8.04
N ARG A 128 -16.16 -16.72 -6.90
CA ARG A 128 -17.34 -17.60 -6.85
C ARG A 128 -18.65 -16.84 -7.08
N GLY A 129 -18.59 -15.52 -7.30
CA GLY A 129 -19.77 -14.67 -7.38
C GLY A 129 -20.45 -14.48 -6.03
N GLU A 130 -19.75 -14.79 -4.94
CA GLU A 130 -20.23 -14.56 -3.58
C GLU A 130 -20.01 -13.10 -3.22
N ASN A 131 -21.04 -12.48 -2.64
CA ASN A 131 -20.93 -11.13 -2.13
C ASN A 131 -20.36 -11.18 -0.70
N LEU A 132 -19.04 -11.32 -0.56
CA LEU A 132 -18.41 -11.04 0.72
C LEU A 132 -18.31 -9.51 0.87
N ALA A 133 -19.03 -8.96 1.84
CA ALA A 133 -18.92 -7.54 2.16
C ALA A 133 -17.47 -7.22 2.57
N LEU A 134 -16.92 -6.11 2.08
CA LEU A 134 -15.64 -5.54 2.53
C LEU A 134 -15.74 -4.90 3.93
N GLY A 135 -16.60 -5.46 4.78
CA GLY A 135 -17.03 -4.83 6.01
C GLY A 135 -17.62 -3.44 5.78
N GLY A 136 -17.52 -2.61 6.80
CA GLY A 136 -17.94 -1.22 6.83
C GLY A 136 -19.09 -0.99 7.81
N ASN A 137 -18.92 0.03 8.64
CA ASN A 137 -19.99 0.56 9.49
C ASN A 137 -20.17 2.06 9.24
N ASN A 138 -21.01 2.73 10.03
CA ASN A 138 -21.22 4.17 9.89
C ASN A 138 -19.92 4.99 10.05
N LYS A 139 -18.96 4.56 10.87
CA LYS A 139 -17.65 5.24 10.99
C LYS A 139 -16.87 5.10 9.69
N THR A 140 -16.87 3.92 9.06
CA THR A 140 -16.28 3.72 7.73
C THR A 140 -16.88 4.67 6.70
N GLU A 141 -18.20 4.74 6.60
CA GLU A 141 -18.87 5.65 5.64
C GLU A 141 -18.53 7.12 5.88
N ARG A 142 -18.47 7.55 7.15
CA ARG A 142 -18.08 8.91 7.51
C ARG A 142 -16.63 9.21 7.11
N ILE A 143 -15.69 8.29 7.33
CA ILE A 143 -14.29 8.48 6.92
C ILE A 143 -14.18 8.51 5.39
N GLN A 144 -14.86 7.61 4.67
CA GLN A 144 -14.92 7.62 3.20
C GLN A 144 -15.47 8.94 2.66
N LYS A 145 -16.52 9.48 3.30
CA LYS A 145 -17.08 10.78 2.95
C LYS A 145 -16.06 11.89 3.19
N TYR A 146 -15.40 11.90 4.35
CA TYR A 146 -14.35 12.87 4.66
C TYR A 146 -13.25 12.86 3.60
N LEU A 147 -12.72 11.67 3.25
CA LEU A 147 -11.71 11.53 2.21
C LEU A 147 -12.19 12.13 0.87
N ARG A 148 -13.42 11.78 0.44
CA ARG A 148 -14.02 12.30 -0.79
C ARG A 148 -14.15 13.82 -0.79
N ASP A 149 -14.72 14.37 0.28
CA ASP A 149 -14.97 15.81 0.42
C ASP A 149 -13.66 16.63 0.44
N ASN A 150 -12.54 16.00 0.83
CA ASN A 150 -11.22 16.62 0.92
C ASN A 150 -10.29 16.27 -0.25
N GLY A 151 -10.85 15.78 -1.36
CA GLY A 151 -10.14 15.60 -2.63
C GLY A 151 -9.24 14.35 -2.70
N PHE A 152 -9.39 13.41 -1.76
CA PHE A 152 -8.73 12.12 -1.87
C PHE A 152 -9.40 11.28 -2.98
N THR A 153 -8.60 10.46 -3.66
CA THR A 153 -9.05 9.59 -4.75
C THR A 153 -8.31 8.25 -4.73
N GLN A 154 -8.77 7.29 -5.54
CA GLN A 154 -8.03 6.06 -5.79
C GLN A 154 -7.08 6.26 -6.99
N PRO A 155 -5.76 6.00 -6.85
CA PRO A 155 -4.79 6.33 -7.89
C PRO A 155 -4.73 5.32 -9.04
N TYR A 156 -5.03 4.04 -8.77
CA TYR A 156 -4.71 2.94 -9.68
C TYR A 156 -5.76 2.75 -10.77
N ARG A 157 -5.32 2.80 -12.03
CA ARG A 157 -6.20 2.63 -13.20
C ARG A 157 -6.16 1.21 -13.74
N ASN A 158 -7.32 0.74 -14.20
CA ASN A 158 -7.50 -0.55 -14.88
C ASN A 158 -7.11 -1.79 -14.07
N VAL A 159 -7.06 -1.71 -12.74
CA VAL A 159 -6.73 -2.85 -11.86
C VAL A 159 -7.69 -4.00 -12.12
N THR A 160 -7.19 -5.12 -12.65
CA THR A 160 -8.04 -6.20 -13.17
C THR A 160 -8.53 -7.17 -12.11
N HIS A 161 -7.97 -7.11 -10.90
CA HIS A 161 -8.32 -8.02 -9.82
C HIS A 161 -9.81 -7.87 -9.44
N PRO A 162 -10.55 -8.98 -9.22
CA PRO A 162 -11.98 -8.92 -8.95
C PRO A 162 -12.36 -8.01 -7.78
N LEU A 163 -11.51 -7.92 -6.75
CA LEU A 163 -11.69 -6.99 -5.63
C LEU A 163 -11.89 -5.53 -6.10
N TYR A 164 -11.08 -5.05 -7.03
CA TYR A 164 -11.14 -3.68 -7.55
C TYR A 164 -12.23 -3.51 -8.62
N GLN A 165 -12.60 -4.60 -9.30
CA GLN A 165 -13.66 -4.60 -10.31
C GLN A 165 -15.06 -4.72 -9.69
N HIS A 166 -15.17 -5.29 -8.48
CA HIS A 166 -16.43 -5.41 -7.77
C HIS A 166 -16.90 -4.04 -7.26
N ALA A 167 -18.20 -3.77 -7.39
CA ALA A 167 -18.80 -2.46 -7.14
C ALA A 167 -18.48 -1.87 -5.75
N ILE A 168 -18.19 -2.72 -4.76
CA ILE A 168 -17.90 -2.31 -3.38
C ILE A 168 -16.58 -1.51 -3.30
N ALA A 169 -15.52 -1.89 -4.04
CA ALA A 169 -14.25 -1.15 -4.02
C ALA A 169 -14.24 0.08 -4.94
N LYS A 170 -15.16 0.14 -5.92
CA LYS A 170 -15.18 1.19 -6.95
C LYS A 170 -15.63 2.56 -6.41
N ASP A 171 -16.45 2.58 -5.37
CA ASP A 171 -16.97 3.82 -4.76
C ASP A 171 -16.15 4.27 -3.54
N TYR A 172 -15.15 3.48 -3.15
CA TYR A 172 -14.25 3.78 -2.05
C TYR A 172 -13.08 4.64 -2.48
N ILE A 173 -12.70 5.53 -1.56
CA ILE A 173 -11.63 6.50 -1.76
C ILE A 173 -10.29 5.94 -1.25
N ASP A 174 -10.33 5.03 -0.26
CA ASP A 174 -9.13 4.37 0.23
C ASP A 174 -8.55 3.38 -0.81
N SER A 175 -7.23 3.26 -0.76
CA SER A 175 -6.44 2.39 -1.63
C SER A 175 -6.24 1.04 -0.97
N LEU A 176 -6.72 -0.01 -1.63
CA LEU A 176 -6.43 -1.40 -1.23
C LEU A 176 -5.15 -1.89 -1.93
N PHE A 177 -4.79 -3.15 -1.75
CA PHE A 177 -3.83 -3.86 -2.61
C PHE A 177 -4.56 -5.01 -3.30
N THR A 178 -3.90 -5.67 -4.26
CA THR A 178 -4.38 -6.93 -4.88
C THR A 178 -3.43 -8.09 -4.62
N PHE A 179 -2.21 -7.79 -4.20
CA PHE A 179 -1.21 -8.77 -3.80
C PHE A 179 -0.44 -8.23 -2.59
N SER A 180 -0.32 -9.05 -1.54
CA SER A 180 0.62 -8.80 -0.45
C SER A 180 1.89 -9.61 -0.69
N SER A 181 3.05 -8.96 -0.56
CA SER A 181 4.36 -9.61 -0.60
C SER A 181 4.56 -10.58 0.57
N CYS A 182 3.84 -10.38 1.68
CA CYS A 182 4.03 -11.06 2.95
C CYS A 182 5.47 -10.94 3.50
N ASP A 183 6.22 -9.92 3.09
CA ASP A 183 7.58 -9.62 3.58
C ASP A 183 7.64 -9.51 5.11
N TRP A 184 6.60 -8.94 5.74
CA TRP A 184 6.44 -8.85 7.19
C TRP A 184 6.53 -10.19 7.93
N MET A 185 6.28 -11.32 7.26
CA MET A 185 6.45 -12.66 7.86
C MET A 185 7.93 -12.98 8.16
N MET A 186 8.87 -12.28 7.52
CA MET A 186 10.31 -12.45 7.75
C MET A 186 10.85 -11.63 8.94
N THR A 187 10.05 -10.73 9.52
CA THR A 187 10.41 -10.01 10.75
C THR A 187 10.63 -11.00 11.91
N GLU A 188 11.52 -10.66 12.85
CA GLU A 188 11.91 -11.60 13.93
C GLU A 188 10.71 -12.01 14.79
N ARG A 189 9.74 -11.11 14.98
CA ARG A 189 8.50 -11.39 15.72
C ARG A 189 7.57 -12.40 15.03
N HIS A 190 7.70 -12.62 13.71
CA HIS A 190 6.79 -13.46 12.92
C HIS A 190 7.48 -14.67 12.28
N LYS A 191 8.81 -14.64 12.17
CA LYS A 191 9.60 -15.68 11.52
C LYS A 191 9.29 -17.07 12.08
N GLY A 192 8.89 -17.98 11.20
CA GLY A 192 8.54 -19.36 11.54
C GLY A 192 7.14 -19.58 12.13
N GLN A 193 6.33 -18.53 12.32
CA GLN A 193 4.96 -18.64 12.85
C GLN A 193 3.89 -18.77 11.74
N TRP A 194 4.26 -18.46 10.50
CA TRP A 194 3.37 -18.42 9.35
C TRP A 194 3.83 -19.36 8.23
N GLN A 195 3.03 -19.43 7.16
CA GLN A 195 3.23 -20.40 6.08
C GLN A 195 4.52 -20.17 5.28
N TYR A 196 4.94 -18.91 5.09
CA TYR A 196 6.17 -18.58 4.38
C TYR A 196 7.30 -18.33 5.38
N LYS A 197 8.45 -18.97 5.16
CA LYS A 197 9.56 -19.02 6.11
C LYS A 197 10.87 -18.51 5.53
N THR A 198 10.99 -18.42 4.20
CA THR A 198 12.18 -17.92 3.50
C THR A 198 11.82 -16.90 2.41
N ILE A 199 12.84 -16.22 1.87
CA ILE A 199 12.68 -15.34 0.70
C ILE A 199 12.21 -16.17 -0.50
N GLU A 200 12.70 -17.40 -0.66
CA GLU A 200 12.31 -18.33 -1.72
C GLU A 200 10.83 -18.71 -1.63
N ASP A 201 10.28 -18.90 -0.43
CA ASP A 201 8.85 -19.13 -0.24
C ASP A 201 8.01 -17.93 -0.73
N LEU A 202 8.50 -16.71 -0.49
CA LEU A 202 7.85 -15.47 -0.93
C LEU A 202 8.00 -15.24 -2.44
N LYS A 203 9.14 -15.60 -3.04
CA LYS A 203 9.32 -15.61 -4.51
C LYS A 203 8.40 -16.63 -5.16
N PHE A 204 8.32 -17.83 -4.61
CA PHE A 204 7.39 -18.86 -5.06
C PHE A 204 5.93 -18.37 -4.96
N LYS A 205 5.57 -17.64 -3.90
CA LYS A 205 4.26 -16.98 -3.82
C LYS A 205 4.01 -16.00 -4.96
N ILE A 206 5.00 -15.20 -5.37
CA ILE A 206 4.88 -14.31 -6.54
C ILE A 206 4.63 -15.15 -7.80
N ASP A 207 5.38 -16.23 -7.97
CA ASP A 207 5.34 -17.09 -9.18
C ASP A 207 4.06 -17.91 -9.32
N GLU A 208 3.40 -18.24 -8.21
CA GLU A 208 2.17 -19.05 -8.21
C GLU A 208 0.88 -18.24 -8.07
N ASP A 209 0.98 -16.92 -7.83
CA ASP A 209 -0.22 -16.10 -7.67
C ASP A 209 -0.98 -15.96 -9.00
N ALA A 210 -2.15 -16.60 -9.05
CA ALA A 210 -2.95 -16.75 -10.27
C ALA A 210 -3.39 -15.41 -10.89
N TYR A 211 -3.49 -14.34 -10.10
CA TYR A 211 -3.88 -13.03 -10.60
C TYR A 211 -2.67 -12.20 -11.02
N LEU A 212 -1.64 -12.19 -10.17
CA LEU A 212 -0.43 -11.44 -10.40
C LEU A 212 0.28 -11.92 -11.68
N GLN A 213 0.25 -13.24 -11.94
CA GLN A 213 0.90 -13.84 -13.12
C GLN A 213 0.03 -13.84 -14.39
N LYS A 214 -1.25 -13.46 -14.30
CA LYS A 214 -2.15 -13.50 -15.45
C LYS A 214 -1.75 -12.47 -16.50
N GLU A 215 -1.57 -12.92 -17.74
CA GLU A 215 -1.29 -12.04 -18.88
C GLU A 215 -2.38 -10.97 -19.07
N GLY A 216 -1.95 -9.71 -19.22
CA GLY A 216 -2.85 -8.57 -19.34
C GLY A 216 -3.49 -8.14 -18.01
N SER A 217 -3.05 -8.71 -16.88
CA SER A 217 -3.48 -8.24 -15.56
C SER A 217 -2.83 -6.92 -15.19
N VAL A 218 -3.53 -6.18 -14.34
CA VAL A 218 -3.03 -5.01 -13.65
C VAL A 218 -3.27 -5.22 -12.16
N SER A 219 -2.19 -5.23 -11.39
CA SER A 219 -2.18 -5.49 -9.94
C SER A 219 -1.63 -4.30 -9.15
N VAL A 220 -1.92 -4.26 -7.86
CA VAL A 220 -1.35 -3.33 -6.87
C VAL A 220 -0.65 -4.19 -5.82
N ALA A 221 0.68 -4.14 -5.79
CA ALA A 221 1.48 -4.98 -4.90
C ALA A 221 1.95 -4.20 -3.67
N LEU A 222 1.75 -4.77 -2.49
CA LEU A 222 2.12 -4.20 -1.19
C LEU A 222 3.43 -4.78 -0.68
N PHE A 223 4.36 -3.90 -0.31
CA PHE A 223 5.63 -4.17 0.36
C PHE A 223 5.85 -3.17 1.51
N HIS A 224 6.94 -3.35 2.27
CA HIS A 224 7.34 -2.45 3.37
C HIS A 224 8.85 -2.18 3.32
N ASP A 225 9.31 -1.05 3.88
CA ASP A 225 10.74 -0.68 3.93
C ASP A 225 11.36 -0.77 5.34
N GLN A 226 10.71 -1.48 6.26
CA GLN A 226 11.16 -1.61 7.64
C GLN A 226 12.55 -2.27 7.73
N ALA A 227 13.36 -1.86 8.72
CA ALA A 227 14.76 -2.26 8.83
C ALA A 227 15.03 -3.77 8.86
N GLU A 228 14.12 -4.56 9.44
CA GLU A 228 14.27 -6.01 9.52
C GLU A 228 14.05 -6.72 8.18
N ILE A 229 13.39 -6.06 7.22
CA ILE A 229 12.88 -6.70 6.00
C ILE A 229 13.18 -5.92 4.72
N ILE A 230 13.91 -4.80 4.79
CA ILE A 230 14.27 -4.00 3.61
C ILE A 230 14.93 -4.84 2.52
N ASP A 231 15.87 -5.70 2.90
CA ASP A 231 16.53 -6.60 1.96
C ASP A 231 15.53 -7.61 1.38
N VAL A 232 14.61 -8.14 2.19
CA VAL A 232 13.56 -9.06 1.71
C VAL A 232 12.73 -8.38 0.63
N SER A 233 12.21 -7.18 0.90
CA SER A 233 11.34 -6.46 -0.02
C SER A 233 12.07 -6.08 -1.32
N ILE A 234 13.35 -5.66 -1.24
CA ILE A 234 14.19 -5.42 -2.42
C ILE A 234 14.35 -6.70 -3.25
N HIS A 235 14.71 -7.84 -2.65
CA HIS A 235 14.89 -9.11 -3.38
C HIS A 235 13.60 -9.61 -4.03
N LEU A 236 12.43 -9.27 -3.47
CA LEU A 236 11.14 -9.62 -4.06
C LEU A 236 10.79 -8.71 -5.25
N ILE A 237 11.04 -7.40 -5.15
CA ILE A 237 10.83 -6.49 -6.28
C ILE A 237 11.83 -6.79 -7.40
N GLU A 238 13.09 -7.09 -7.08
CA GLU A 238 14.10 -7.55 -8.03
C GLU A 238 13.66 -8.84 -8.75
N HIS A 239 13.09 -9.80 -8.02
CA HIS A 239 12.51 -11.00 -8.64
C HIS A 239 11.37 -10.66 -9.61
N MET A 240 10.54 -9.64 -9.32
CA MET A 240 9.52 -9.18 -10.27
C MET A 240 10.14 -8.53 -11.51
N VAL A 241 11.26 -7.81 -11.36
CA VAL A 241 12.02 -7.29 -12.52
C VAL A 241 12.52 -8.45 -13.38
N ASP A 242 13.20 -9.42 -12.77
CA ASP A 242 13.80 -10.56 -13.46
C ASP A 242 12.76 -11.47 -14.15
N THR A 243 11.54 -11.53 -13.60
CA THR A 243 10.44 -12.33 -14.14
C THR A 243 9.53 -11.54 -15.10
N GLY A 244 9.95 -10.35 -15.52
CA GLY A 244 9.37 -9.61 -16.66
C GLY A 244 8.08 -8.87 -16.36
N PHE A 245 7.86 -8.42 -15.11
CA PHE A 245 6.74 -7.54 -14.81
C PHE A 245 6.88 -6.16 -15.48
N THR A 246 5.75 -5.59 -15.90
CA THR A 246 5.70 -4.19 -16.33
C THR A 246 5.32 -3.30 -15.13
N PHE A 247 6.19 -2.38 -14.75
CA PHE A 247 5.93 -1.46 -13.64
C PHE A 247 5.17 -0.23 -14.12
N LEU A 248 3.98 0.01 -13.55
CA LEU A 248 3.10 1.11 -13.90
C LEU A 248 3.38 2.36 -13.05
N ARG A 249 3.07 3.52 -13.63
CA ARG A 249 3.26 4.86 -13.04
C ARG A 249 1.92 5.59 -12.94
N LEU A 250 1.80 6.53 -12.01
CA LEU A 250 0.61 7.37 -11.82
C LEU A 250 0.62 8.63 -12.70
#